data_AF-A0A963C039-F1
#
_entry.id   AF-A0A963C039-F1
#
_cell.length_a   1.000
_cell.length_b   1.000
_cell.length_c   1.000
_cell.angle_alpha   90.00
_cell.angle_beta   90.00
_cell.angle_gamma   90.00
#
_symmetry.space_group_name_H-M   'P 1'
#
loop_
_entity.id
_entity.type
_entity.pdbx_description
1 polymer ?
#
loop_
_entity_poly.entity_id
_entity_poly.type
_entity_poly.pdbx_seq_one_letter_code
_entity_poly.pdbx_strand_id
1 'polypeptide(L)'
;MSKRADPALIGAFVLGAVALAVATILLVAGDEWFRERSRHMLYFEGAAHGLQVGAPVVFLGVKVGTVKQIQLGLNESSHEFVVPVTIEVEPHVVRTPGGEQIDLRNRETVDRLVKRGLRARLRMQSILTGQLYVDLDFHPDKPARFVATDPAISEIPTIRTAVQELTTKLQSFQMDKFLDDVAAIGEALNQTLSSPEARNLPRRLDATLKHLESLAAQFDEKSGPILRDARTDLREMRKALVAAQSAMARLESAADRVGSLADADSVLVRNLTRASDELAGAAKAVRGLAEAESPTVQNVNQTLKEIARAAEALRKLAELLEQQPDAILRGKRKMENP
;
A
#
# COMPACT_ATOMS: atom_id res chain seq x y z
N MET A 1 -43.87 -70.39 43.85
CA MET A 1 -43.19 -71.21 42.82
C MET A 1 -42.39 -70.28 41.93
N SER A 2 -41.05 -70.25 42.05
CA SER A 2 -40.19 -69.41 41.21
C SER A 2 -40.02 -70.08 39.85
N LYS A 3 -40.49 -69.42 38.79
CA LYS A 3 -40.22 -69.85 37.40
C LYS A 3 -38.72 -69.68 37.15
N ARG A 4 -38.02 -70.77 36.79
CA ARG A 4 -36.61 -70.70 36.37
C ARG A 4 -36.54 -69.90 35.07
N ALA A 5 -35.66 -68.90 35.03
CA ALA A 5 -35.44 -68.11 33.83
C ALA A 5 -34.78 -68.98 32.75
N ASP A 6 -35.28 -68.88 31.52
CA ASP A 6 -34.74 -69.61 30.37
C ASP A 6 -33.48 -68.89 29.85
N PRO A 7 -32.29 -69.52 29.93
CA PRO A 7 -31.04 -68.90 29.50
C PRO A 7 -31.00 -68.56 28.00
N ALA A 8 -31.77 -69.26 27.16
CA ALA A 8 -31.85 -68.93 25.72
C ALA A 8 -32.56 -67.59 25.47
N LEU A 9 -33.59 -67.30 26.26
CA LEU A 9 -34.39 -66.07 26.18
C LEU A 9 -33.57 -64.85 26.64
N ILE A 10 -32.74 -65.03 27.67
CA ILE A 10 -31.78 -64.00 28.13
C ILE A 10 -30.69 -63.78 27.07
N GLY A 11 -30.15 -64.85 26.48
CA GLY A 11 -29.16 -64.76 25.42
C GLY A 11 -29.68 -64.01 24.18
N ALA A 12 -30.90 -64.30 23.75
CA ALA A 12 -31.55 -63.60 22.63
C ALA A 12 -31.78 -62.12 22.92
N PHE A 13 -32.17 -61.77 24.15
CA PHE A 13 -32.36 -60.38 24.55
C PHE A 13 -31.05 -59.59 24.55
N VAL A 14 -29.97 -60.17 25.08
CA VAL A 14 -28.64 -59.52 25.09
C VAL A 14 -28.11 -59.34 23.68
N LEU A 15 -28.23 -60.36 22.81
CA LEU A 15 -27.84 -60.23 21.40
C LEU A 15 -28.66 -59.17 20.67
N GLY A 16 -29.96 -59.11 20.93
CA GLY A 16 -30.83 -58.05 20.39
C GLY A 16 -30.41 -56.65 20.85
N ALA A 17 -30.09 -56.49 22.13
CA ALA A 17 -29.62 -55.21 22.68
C ALA A 17 -28.28 -54.78 22.08
N VAL A 18 -27.35 -55.70 21.89
CA VAL A 18 -26.04 -55.43 21.24
C VAL A 18 -26.24 -55.08 19.77
N ALA A 19 -27.06 -55.82 19.03
CA ALA A 19 -27.35 -55.51 17.63
C ALA A 19 -27.99 -54.12 17.47
N LEU A 20 -28.92 -53.75 18.37
CA LEU A 20 -29.56 -52.45 18.38
C LEU A 20 -28.58 -51.33 18.74
N ALA A 21 -27.66 -51.57 19.69
CA ALA A 21 -26.61 -50.63 20.03
C ALA A 21 -25.66 -50.39 18.85
N VAL A 22 -25.23 -51.46 18.15
CA VAL A 22 -24.39 -51.36 16.95
C VAL A 22 -25.12 -50.61 15.83
N ALA A 23 -26.39 -50.94 15.58
CA ALA A 23 -27.20 -50.24 14.57
C ALA A 23 -27.35 -48.74 14.90
N THR A 24 -27.52 -48.39 16.17
CA THR A 24 -27.61 -47.00 16.63
C THR A 24 -26.29 -46.26 16.41
N ILE A 25 -25.15 -46.88 16.77
CA ILE A 25 -23.82 -46.31 16.54
C ILE A 25 -23.57 -46.10 15.06
N LEU A 26 -23.92 -47.06 14.20
CA LEU A 26 -23.74 -46.95 12.75
C LEU A 26 -24.64 -45.86 12.13
N LEU A 27 -25.89 -45.73 12.59
CA LEU A 27 -26.79 -44.67 12.14
C LEU A 27 -26.31 -43.28 12.53
N VAL A 28 -25.80 -43.11 13.76
CA VAL A 28 -25.29 -41.82 14.26
C VAL A 28 -23.94 -41.47 13.64
N ALA A 29 -23.03 -42.44 13.51
CA ALA A 29 -21.71 -42.22 12.92
C ALA A 29 -21.75 -42.01 11.40
N GLY A 30 -22.74 -42.60 10.71
CA GLY A 30 -22.90 -42.46 9.26
C GLY A 30 -23.21 -41.03 8.80
N ASP A 31 -24.00 -40.27 9.56
CA ASP A 31 -24.46 -38.94 9.13
C ASP A 31 -23.37 -37.85 9.26
N GLU A 32 -22.48 -37.95 10.25
CA GLU A 32 -21.39 -36.99 10.43
C GLU A 32 -20.17 -37.24 9.51
N TRP A 33 -19.97 -38.49 9.06
CA TRP A 33 -18.86 -38.84 8.17
C TRP A 33 -19.14 -38.58 6.68
N PHE A 34 -20.42 -38.56 6.26
CA PHE A 34 -20.80 -38.38 4.86
C PHE A 34 -21.09 -36.94 4.43
N ARG A 35 -20.97 -35.95 5.32
CA ARG A 35 -20.98 -34.54 4.89
C ARG A 35 -19.73 -34.25 4.09
N GLU A 36 -19.86 -34.07 2.77
CA GLU A 36 -18.82 -33.51 1.91
C GLU A 36 -18.36 -32.17 2.50
N ARG A 37 -17.19 -32.17 3.13
CA ARG A 37 -16.60 -30.97 3.72
C ARG A 37 -15.88 -30.23 2.62
N SER A 38 -16.51 -29.20 2.07
CA SER A 38 -15.91 -28.38 1.01
C SER A 38 -14.82 -27.50 1.60
N ARG A 39 -13.59 -27.93 1.36
CA ARG A 39 -12.38 -27.24 1.82
C ARG A 39 -11.79 -26.44 0.68
N HIS A 40 -11.44 -25.20 0.99
CA HIS A 40 -10.73 -24.32 0.08
C HIS A 40 -9.41 -23.88 0.71
N MET A 41 -8.40 -23.65 -0.11
CA MET A 41 -7.10 -23.16 0.33
C MET A 41 -6.94 -21.68 0.00
N LEU A 42 -6.33 -20.96 0.94
CA LEU A 42 -5.96 -19.55 0.84
C LEU A 42 -4.46 -19.44 1.13
N TYR A 43 -3.73 -18.63 0.39
CA TYR A 43 -2.28 -18.47 0.57
C TYR A 43 -1.94 -17.02 0.89
N PHE A 44 -1.76 -16.69 2.17
CA PHE A 44 -1.45 -15.33 2.57
C PHE A 44 0.04 -15.02 2.49
N GLU A 45 0.39 -13.87 1.89
CA GLU A 45 1.73 -13.29 1.86
C GLU A 45 1.96 -12.48 3.15
N GLY A 46 2.54 -13.11 4.18
CA GLY A 46 2.98 -12.44 5.41
C GLY A 46 2.48 -13.06 6.71
N ALA A 47 2.83 -12.42 7.84
CA ALA A 47 2.51 -12.93 9.16
C ALA A 47 0.98 -12.97 9.38
N ALA A 48 0.40 -14.17 9.45
CA ALA A 48 -0.97 -14.40 9.88
C ALA A 48 -1.12 -14.26 11.41
N HIS A 49 -0.38 -13.33 12.02
CA HIS A 49 -0.38 -13.13 13.46
C HIS A 49 -1.76 -12.64 13.90
N GLY A 50 -2.41 -13.41 14.79
CA GLY A 50 -3.79 -13.15 15.22
C GLY A 50 -4.86 -13.98 14.50
N LEU A 51 -4.52 -14.69 13.41
CA LEU A 51 -5.43 -15.68 12.82
C LEU A 51 -5.33 -17.00 13.59
N GLN A 52 -6.47 -17.57 13.98
CA GLN A 52 -6.54 -18.80 14.77
C GLN A 52 -7.42 -19.84 14.09
N VAL A 53 -7.15 -21.11 14.39
CA VAL A 53 -8.05 -22.20 14.01
C VAL A 53 -9.41 -21.96 14.68
N GLY A 54 -10.49 -22.05 13.90
CA GLY A 54 -11.85 -21.69 14.30
C GLY A 54 -12.25 -20.25 14.00
N ALA A 55 -11.33 -19.39 13.52
CA ALA A 55 -11.67 -18.04 13.09
C ALA A 55 -12.78 -18.06 12.01
N PRO A 56 -13.73 -17.13 12.05
CA PRO A 56 -14.84 -17.11 11.12
C PRO A 56 -14.34 -16.77 9.70
N VAL A 57 -14.97 -17.40 8.71
CA VAL A 57 -14.86 -17.00 7.31
C VAL A 57 -16.15 -16.28 6.96
N VAL A 58 -16.02 -15.03 6.54
CA VAL A 58 -17.13 -14.12 6.30
C VAL A 58 -17.15 -13.76 4.83
N PHE A 59 -18.30 -13.84 4.20
CA PHE A 59 -18.52 -13.39 2.83
C PHE A 59 -19.56 -12.28 2.83
N LEU A 60 -19.18 -11.09 2.35
CA LEU A 60 -20.04 -9.90 2.32
C LEU A 60 -20.71 -9.60 3.68
N GLY A 61 -19.99 -9.82 4.78
CA GLY A 61 -20.49 -9.59 6.15
C GLY A 61 -21.25 -10.74 6.80
N VAL A 62 -21.50 -11.85 6.09
CA VAL A 62 -22.18 -13.05 6.62
C VAL A 62 -21.17 -14.16 6.87
N LYS A 63 -21.20 -14.80 8.04
CA LYS A 63 -20.37 -15.96 8.33
C LYS A 63 -20.79 -17.12 7.42
N VAL A 64 -19.87 -17.61 6.59
CA VAL A 64 -20.08 -18.73 5.65
C VAL A 64 -19.21 -19.94 5.95
N GLY A 65 -18.28 -19.84 6.90
CA GLY A 65 -17.39 -20.95 7.22
C GLY A 65 -16.46 -20.69 8.39
N THR A 66 -15.47 -21.57 8.53
CA THR A 66 -14.46 -21.52 9.59
C THR A 66 -13.08 -21.92 9.08
N VAL A 67 -12.03 -21.31 9.66
CA VAL A 67 -10.64 -21.73 9.45
C VAL A 67 -10.41 -23.07 10.15
N LYS A 68 -9.92 -24.07 9.44
CA LYS A 68 -9.63 -25.41 10.01
C LYS A 68 -8.17 -25.65 10.29
N GLN A 69 -7.30 -25.15 9.43
CA GLN A 69 -5.88 -25.42 9.55
C GLN A 69 -5.07 -24.24 9.02
N ILE A 70 -3.98 -23.93 9.72
CA ILE A 70 -3.00 -22.92 9.36
C ILE A 70 -1.66 -23.62 9.31
N GLN A 71 -0.96 -23.52 8.19
CA GLN A 71 0.34 -24.13 7.98
C GLN A 71 1.35 -23.06 7.59
N LEU A 72 2.64 -23.36 7.74
CA LEU A 72 3.71 -22.56 7.18
C LEU A 72 4.24 -23.29 5.95
N GLY A 73 4.16 -22.66 4.79
CA GLY A 73 4.64 -23.21 3.53
C GLY A 73 5.76 -22.35 2.95
N LEU A 74 6.63 -22.98 2.18
CA LEU A 74 7.57 -22.28 1.31
C LEU A 74 7.07 -22.45 -0.12
N ASN A 75 6.90 -21.34 -0.84
CA ASN A 75 6.60 -21.43 -2.25
C ASN A 75 7.90 -21.78 -2.99
N GLU A 76 7.97 -22.97 -3.60
CA GLU A 76 9.18 -23.43 -4.31
C GLU A 76 9.53 -22.57 -5.53
N SER A 77 8.54 -21.90 -6.14
CA SER A 77 8.76 -21.07 -7.33
C SER A 77 9.28 -19.67 -7.00
N SER A 78 8.77 -19.04 -5.94
CA SER A 78 9.18 -17.68 -5.55
C SER A 78 10.15 -17.62 -4.39
N HIS A 79 10.43 -18.74 -3.72
CA HIS A 79 11.17 -18.81 -2.45
C HIS A 79 10.59 -17.91 -1.35
N GLU A 80 9.33 -17.47 -1.49
CA GLU A 80 8.63 -16.66 -0.51
C GLU A 80 7.94 -17.57 0.51
N PHE A 81 8.03 -17.20 1.80
CA PHE A 81 7.23 -17.83 2.83
C PHE A 81 5.77 -17.42 2.66
N VAL A 82 4.91 -18.43 2.56
CA VAL A 82 3.46 -18.27 2.46
C VAL A 82 2.80 -18.97 3.64
N VAL A 83 1.61 -18.51 4.01
CA VAL A 83 0.79 -19.15 5.05
C VAL A 83 -0.41 -19.81 4.38
N PRO A 84 -0.35 -21.12 4.06
CA PRO A 84 -1.51 -21.87 3.61
C PRO A 84 -2.55 -21.97 4.72
N VAL A 85 -3.74 -21.47 4.46
CA VAL A 85 -4.90 -21.53 5.35
C VAL A 85 -5.98 -22.36 4.68
N THR A 86 -6.38 -23.44 5.33
CA THR A 86 -7.51 -24.26 4.90
C THR A 86 -8.78 -23.77 5.57
N ILE A 87 -9.76 -23.38 4.77
CA ILE A 87 -11.09 -23.01 5.22
C ILE A 87 -12.09 -24.12 4.89
N GLU A 88 -13.08 -24.29 5.75
CA GLU A 88 -14.24 -25.15 5.51
C GLU A 88 -15.47 -24.26 5.42
N VAL A 89 -16.19 -24.38 4.30
CA VAL A 89 -17.40 -23.60 4.05
C VAL A 89 -18.61 -24.42 4.48
N GLU A 90 -19.47 -23.79 5.27
CA GLU A 90 -20.73 -24.37 5.72
C GLU A 90 -21.79 -24.22 4.60
N PRO A 91 -22.73 -25.17 4.47
CA PRO A 91 -23.79 -25.10 3.46
C PRO A 91 -24.73 -23.92 3.74
N HIS A 92 -24.45 -22.78 3.13
CA HIS A 92 -25.31 -21.60 3.12
C HIS A 92 -25.84 -21.39 1.70
N VAL A 93 -27.15 -21.62 1.50
CA VAL A 93 -27.81 -21.41 0.20
C VAL A 93 -28.18 -19.94 0.08
N VAL A 94 -27.35 -19.16 -0.61
CA VAL A 94 -27.72 -17.78 -0.98
C VAL A 94 -28.61 -17.86 -2.22
N ARG A 95 -29.88 -17.46 -2.07
CA ARG A 95 -30.82 -17.34 -3.19
C ARG A 95 -30.63 -15.99 -3.86
N THR A 96 -30.21 -15.98 -5.12
CA THR A 96 -30.23 -14.75 -5.91
C THR A 96 -31.67 -14.37 -6.29
N PRO A 97 -31.95 -13.10 -6.59
CA PRO A 97 -33.26 -12.66 -7.08
C PRO A 97 -33.73 -13.39 -8.35
N GLY A 98 -32.80 -13.97 -9.12
CA GLY A 98 -33.08 -14.78 -10.31
C GLY A 98 -33.26 -16.29 -10.05
N GLY A 99 -33.24 -16.74 -8.79
CA GLY A 99 -33.46 -18.14 -8.43
C GLY A 99 -32.23 -19.06 -8.51
N GLU A 100 -31.06 -18.56 -8.92
CA GLU A 100 -29.81 -19.33 -8.86
C GLU A 100 -29.36 -19.50 -7.41
N GLN A 101 -29.10 -20.75 -7.01
CA GLN A 101 -28.49 -21.08 -5.73
C GLN A 101 -26.98 -20.96 -5.86
N ILE A 102 -26.38 -19.99 -5.16
CA ILE A 102 -24.92 -19.89 -5.06
C ILE A 102 -24.47 -20.86 -3.98
N ASP A 103 -23.95 -22.01 -4.39
CA ASP A 103 -23.32 -22.97 -3.49
C ASP A 103 -21.81 -22.77 -3.47
N LEU A 104 -21.31 -22.15 -2.40
CA LEU A 104 -19.88 -21.91 -2.18
C LEU A 104 -19.09 -23.20 -1.93
N ARG A 105 -19.77 -24.33 -1.75
CA ARG A 105 -19.16 -25.67 -1.65
C ARG A 105 -18.69 -26.20 -2.99
N ASN A 106 -19.31 -25.74 -4.08
CA ASN A 106 -18.99 -26.18 -5.42
C ASN A 106 -17.80 -25.36 -5.96
N ARG A 107 -16.73 -26.06 -6.28
CA ARG A 107 -15.53 -25.49 -6.88
C ARG A 107 -15.82 -24.65 -8.13
N GLU A 108 -16.68 -25.12 -9.03
CA GLU A 108 -17.00 -24.37 -10.25
C GLU A 108 -17.66 -23.03 -9.94
N THR A 109 -18.50 -23.00 -8.90
CA THR A 109 -19.11 -21.75 -8.43
C THR A 109 -18.04 -20.82 -7.88
N VAL A 110 -17.14 -21.32 -7.04
CA VAL A 110 -16.01 -20.53 -6.53
C VAL A 110 -15.14 -20.01 -7.66
N ASP A 111 -14.80 -20.83 -8.65
CA ASP A 111 -14.00 -20.42 -9.82
C ASP A 111 -14.70 -19.33 -10.63
N ARG A 112 -16.03 -19.40 -10.80
CA ARG A 112 -16.82 -18.31 -11.43
C ARG A 112 -16.77 -17.03 -10.59
N LEU A 113 -16.85 -17.13 -9.26
CA LEU A 113 -16.79 -15.96 -8.37
C LEU A 113 -15.38 -15.35 -8.39
N VAL A 114 -14.32 -16.17 -8.39
CA VAL A 114 -12.92 -15.73 -8.50
C VAL A 114 -12.67 -14.99 -9.81
N LYS A 115 -13.22 -15.48 -10.93
CA LYS A 115 -13.19 -14.79 -12.23
C LYS A 115 -13.92 -13.45 -12.20
N ARG A 116 -14.97 -13.32 -11.38
CA ARG A 116 -15.69 -12.06 -11.14
C ARG A 116 -15.01 -11.14 -10.12
N GLY A 117 -13.85 -11.54 -9.57
CA GLY A 117 -13.05 -10.75 -8.65
C GLY A 117 -13.14 -11.18 -7.19
N LEU A 118 -13.68 -12.36 -6.84
CA LEU A 118 -13.67 -12.84 -5.46
C LEU A 118 -12.21 -12.94 -4.96
N ARG A 119 -11.91 -12.26 -3.86
CA ARG A 119 -10.62 -12.29 -3.17
C ARG A 119 -10.82 -12.49 -1.69
N ALA A 120 -9.89 -13.21 -1.08
CA ALA A 120 -9.79 -13.35 0.37
C ALA A 120 -8.81 -12.34 0.95
N ARG A 121 -9.10 -11.79 2.12
CA ARG A 121 -8.16 -10.95 2.88
C ARG A 121 -8.32 -11.21 4.37
N LEU A 122 -7.27 -10.94 5.15
CA LEU A 122 -7.38 -10.96 6.61
C LEU A 122 -7.88 -9.60 7.11
N ARG A 123 -8.88 -9.62 8.00
CA ARG A 123 -9.39 -8.43 8.69
C ARG A 123 -9.39 -8.65 10.19
N MET A 124 -9.27 -7.56 10.95
CA MET A 124 -9.36 -7.62 12.41
C MET A 124 -10.79 -7.89 12.83
N GLN A 125 -10.99 -8.98 13.59
CA GLN A 125 -12.26 -9.27 14.26
C GLN A 125 -12.36 -8.47 15.55
N SER A 126 -11.28 -8.42 16.31
CA SER A 126 -11.23 -7.76 17.61
C SER A 126 -9.93 -7.00 17.75
N ILE A 127 -10.06 -5.68 17.80
CA ILE A 127 -8.96 -4.75 17.99
C ILE A 127 -8.29 -4.98 19.35
N LEU A 128 -9.08 -5.30 20.38
CA LEU A 128 -8.60 -5.52 21.76
C LEU A 128 -7.69 -6.73 21.92
N THR A 129 -7.96 -7.80 21.16
CA THR A 129 -7.26 -9.09 21.27
C THR A 129 -6.31 -9.36 20.11
N GLY A 130 -6.31 -8.52 19.07
CA GLY A 130 -5.55 -8.72 17.85
C GLY A 130 -6.07 -9.89 16.98
N GLN A 131 -7.23 -10.45 17.28
CA GLN A 131 -7.77 -11.59 16.52
C GLN A 131 -8.19 -11.18 15.11
N LEU A 132 -7.83 -12.01 14.14
CA LEU A 132 -8.15 -11.86 12.72
C LEU A 132 -9.23 -12.86 12.28
N TYR A 133 -9.99 -12.49 11.25
CA TYR A 133 -10.89 -13.37 10.51
C TYR A 133 -10.62 -13.29 9.01
N VAL A 134 -11.13 -14.26 8.26
CA VAL A 134 -11.04 -14.28 6.80
C VAL A 134 -12.26 -13.58 6.22
N ASP A 135 -12.02 -12.50 5.49
CA ASP A 135 -13.03 -11.73 4.76
C ASP A 135 -12.95 -12.08 3.26
N LEU A 136 -14.08 -12.49 2.69
CA LEU A 136 -14.26 -12.77 1.27
C LEU A 136 -15.10 -11.65 0.66
N ASP A 137 -14.54 -10.97 -0.33
CA ASP A 137 -15.17 -9.81 -0.98
C ASP A 137 -14.77 -9.71 -2.46
N PHE A 138 -15.45 -8.86 -3.24
CA PHE A 138 -15.16 -8.65 -4.66
C PHE A 138 -14.20 -7.49 -4.90
N HIS A 139 -13.06 -7.80 -5.50
CA HIS A 139 -12.02 -6.87 -5.91
C HIS A 139 -11.64 -7.12 -7.38
N PRO A 140 -12.46 -6.64 -8.34
CA PRO A 140 -12.21 -6.86 -9.77
C PRO A 140 -10.97 -6.12 -10.30
N ASP A 141 -10.51 -5.09 -9.59
CA ASP A 141 -9.32 -4.30 -9.88
C ASP A 141 -8.00 -5.01 -9.51
N LYS A 142 -8.06 -6.07 -8.70
CA LYS A 142 -6.88 -6.80 -8.21
C LYS A 142 -6.71 -8.12 -8.98
N PRO A 143 -5.52 -8.42 -9.52
CA PRO A 143 -5.29 -9.67 -10.25
C PRO A 143 -5.44 -10.89 -9.33
N ALA A 144 -5.89 -12.02 -9.90
CA ALA A 144 -5.92 -13.31 -9.20
C ALA A 144 -4.52 -13.93 -9.25
N ARG A 145 -3.78 -13.90 -8.13
CA ARG A 145 -2.53 -14.65 -7.98
C ARG A 145 -2.85 -16.01 -7.37
N PHE A 146 -2.55 -17.08 -8.10
CA PHE A 146 -2.68 -18.45 -7.63
C PHE A 146 -1.31 -18.98 -7.20
N VAL A 147 -1.27 -19.71 -6.10
CA VAL A 147 -0.06 -20.31 -5.52
C VAL A 147 -0.09 -21.83 -5.59
N ALA A 148 -1.27 -22.45 -5.58
CA ALA A 148 -1.38 -23.89 -5.69
C ALA A 148 -0.94 -24.37 -7.08
N THR A 149 -0.02 -25.34 -7.10
CA THR A 149 0.43 -26.00 -8.33
C THR A 149 -0.49 -27.14 -8.75
N ASP A 150 -1.22 -27.73 -7.78
CA ASP A 150 -2.15 -28.82 -8.04
C ASP A 150 -3.52 -28.27 -8.47
N PRO A 151 -3.94 -28.51 -9.73
CA PRO A 151 -5.24 -28.11 -10.22
C PRO A 151 -6.39 -28.88 -9.57
N ALA A 152 -6.19 -29.85 -8.67
CA ALA A 152 -7.25 -30.47 -7.87
C ALA A 152 -7.66 -29.63 -6.64
N ILE A 153 -6.82 -28.69 -6.20
CA ILE A 153 -7.07 -27.84 -5.05
C ILE A 153 -7.98 -26.66 -5.46
N SER A 154 -9.04 -26.42 -4.69
CA SER A 154 -9.85 -25.21 -4.85
C SER A 154 -9.20 -24.06 -4.08
N GLU A 155 -8.53 -23.18 -4.80
CA GLU A 155 -7.86 -21.99 -4.25
C GLU A 155 -8.72 -20.74 -4.44
N ILE A 156 -8.86 -19.95 -3.37
CA ILE A 156 -9.39 -18.58 -3.48
C ILE A 156 -8.21 -17.61 -3.37
N PRO A 157 -7.94 -16.79 -4.41
CA PRO A 157 -6.82 -15.86 -4.40
C PRO A 157 -6.93 -14.86 -3.27
N THR A 158 -5.80 -14.59 -2.62
CA THR A 158 -5.75 -13.61 -1.51
C THR A 158 -5.21 -12.26 -1.98
N ILE A 159 -5.60 -11.20 -1.28
CA ILE A 159 -4.97 -9.90 -1.37
C ILE A 159 -4.35 -9.50 -0.03
N ARG A 160 -3.40 -8.58 -0.07
CA ARG A 160 -2.74 -8.02 1.12
C ARG A 160 -3.75 -7.29 2.01
N THR A 161 -3.47 -7.26 3.31
CA THR A 161 -4.28 -6.52 4.27
C THR A 161 -4.10 -5.01 4.09
N ALA A 162 -5.07 -4.21 4.57
CA ALA A 162 -4.99 -2.75 4.47
C ALA A 162 -3.75 -2.17 5.18
N VAL A 163 -3.37 -2.76 6.32
CA VAL A 163 -2.17 -2.35 7.07
C VAL A 163 -0.91 -2.66 6.27
N GLN A 164 -0.80 -3.86 5.69
CA GLN A 164 0.34 -4.22 4.84
C GLN A 164 0.42 -3.32 3.59
N GLU A 165 -0.71 -3.03 2.93
CA GLU A 165 -0.75 -2.13 1.78
C GLU A 165 -0.31 -0.71 2.16
N LEU A 166 -0.73 -0.22 3.33
CA LEU A 166 -0.29 1.06 3.86
C LEU A 166 1.22 1.05 4.16
N THR A 167 1.73 0.04 4.86
CA THR A 167 3.16 -0.09 5.18
C THR A 167 3.99 -0.17 3.90
N THR A 168 3.61 -0.98 2.91
CA THR A 168 4.32 -1.05 1.63
C THR A 168 4.32 0.30 0.91
N LYS A 169 3.17 1.01 0.89
CA LYS A 169 3.10 2.35 0.30
C LYS A 169 3.97 3.36 1.04
N LEU A 170 4.01 3.31 2.37
CA LEU A 170 4.86 4.16 3.20
C LEU A 170 6.35 3.83 3.02
N GLN A 171 6.72 2.55 2.93
CA GLN A 171 8.10 2.11 2.64
C GLN A 171 8.53 2.50 1.23
N SER A 172 7.62 2.45 0.26
CA SER A 172 7.90 2.90 -1.12
C SER A 172 8.02 4.41 -1.24
N PHE A 173 7.45 5.17 -0.28
CA PHE A 173 7.58 6.61 -0.22
C PHE A 173 8.96 6.96 0.35
N GLN A 174 9.77 7.68 -0.44
CA GLN A 174 11.14 8.04 -0.08
C GLN A 174 11.17 9.17 0.97
N MET A 175 10.73 8.88 2.19
CA MET A 175 10.58 9.86 3.27
C MET A 175 11.89 10.57 3.59
N ASP A 176 13.02 9.86 3.56
CA ASP A 176 14.33 10.48 3.84
C ASP A 176 14.65 11.55 2.79
N LYS A 177 14.46 11.22 1.51
CA LYS A 177 14.64 12.17 0.41
C LYS A 177 13.66 13.34 0.50
N PHE A 178 12.42 13.10 0.90
CA PHE A 178 11.42 14.16 1.14
C PHE A 178 11.92 15.16 2.19
N LEU A 179 12.37 14.64 3.34
CA LEU A 179 12.87 15.49 4.44
C LEU A 179 14.14 16.25 4.04
N ASP A 180 15.05 15.61 3.31
CA ASP A 180 16.25 16.24 2.77
C ASP A 180 15.91 17.37 1.79
N ASP A 181 14.99 17.13 0.85
CA ASP A 181 14.55 18.15 -0.11
C ASP A 181 13.89 19.33 0.61
N VAL A 182 13.04 19.08 1.61
CA VAL A 182 12.39 20.14 2.40
C VAL A 182 13.41 20.96 3.20
N ALA A 183 14.37 20.29 3.84
CA ALA A 183 15.44 20.97 4.58
C ALA A 183 16.31 21.84 3.65
N ALA A 184 16.68 21.29 2.49
CA ALA A 184 17.48 22.00 1.49
C ALA A 184 16.75 23.21 0.89
N ILE A 185 15.43 23.12 0.65
CA ILE A 185 14.62 24.27 0.22
C ILE A 185 14.64 25.36 1.29
N GLY A 186 14.45 25.01 2.56
CA GLY A 186 14.47 25.98 3.66
C GLY A 186 15.82 26.68 3.79
N GLU A 187 16.92 25.93 3.66
CA GLU A 187 18.27 26.49 3.68
C GLU A 187 18.51 27.41 2.46
N ALA A 188 18.16 26.95 1.26
CA ALA A 188 18.34 27.70 0.03
C ALA A 188 17.52 29.00 0.02
N LEU A 189 16.29 28.97 0.56
CA LEU A 189 15.46 30.16 0.75
C LEU A 189 16.09 31.14 1.75
N ASN A 190 16.56 30.64 2.90
CA ASN A 190 17.20 31.50 3.91
C ASN A 190 18.48 32.17 3.39
N GLN A 191 19.30 31.41 2.66
CA GLN A 191 20.50 31.94 2.00
C GLN A 191 20.17 32.96 0.91
N THR A 192 19.09 32.74 0.14
CA THR A 192 18.63 33.66 -0.90
C THR A 192 18.14 34.98 -0.30
N LEU A 193 17.41 34.94 0.82
CA LEU A 193 16.84 36.12 1.47
C LEU A 193 17.88 36.93 2.26
N SER A 194 18.96 36.29 2.72
CA SER A 194 19.93 36.91 3.62
C SER A 194 21.16 37.51 2.92
N SER A 195 21.32 37.32 1.59
CA SER A 195 22.49 37.79 0.84
C SER A 195 22.18 39.01 -0.05
N PRO A 196 22.93 40.11 0.07
CA PRO A 196 22.86 41.25 -0.87
C PRO A 196 23.47 40.94 -2.25
N GLU A 197 24.22 39.83 -2.42
CA GLU A 197 24.98 39.59 -3.64
C GLU A 197 24.17 38.96 -4.78
N ALA A 198 23.69 39.80 -5.71
CA ALA A 198 22.99 39.37 -6.94
C ALA A 198 23.79 38.40 -7.84
N ARG A 199 25.13 38.38 -7.75
CA ARG A 199 26.00 37.53 -8.59
C ARG A 199 25.78 36.02 -8.38
N ASN A 200 25.40 35.59 -7.18
CA ASN A 200 25.20 34.16 -6.86
C ASN A 200 23.72 33.74 -6.91
N LEU A 201 22.80 34.70 -7.09
CA LEU A 201 21.36 34.47 -7.10
C LEU A 201 20.93 33.41 -8.13
N PRO A 202 21.43 33.39 -9.38
CA PRO A 202 21.00 32.39 -10.36
C PRO A 202 21.36 30.96 -9.96
N ARG A 203 22.54 30.76 -9.34
CA ARG A 203 22.99 29.43 -8.88
C ARG A 203 22.17 28.95 -7.68
N ARG A 204 21.84 29.85 -6.75
CA ARG A 204 21.01 29.54 -5.58
C ARG A 204 19.58 29.18 -5.98
N LEU A 205 19.01 29.93 -6.91
CA LEU A 205 17.69 29.64 -7.47
C LEU A 205 17.65 28.30 -8.23
N ASP A 206 18.71 27.96 -8.98
CA ASP A 206 18.82 26.64 -9.62
C ASP A 206 18.85 25.50 -8.58
N ALA A 207 19.56 25.68 -7.46
CA ALA A 207 19.56 24.70 -6.37
C ALA A 207 18.17 24.53 -5.75
N THR A 208 17.49 25.62 -5.41
CA THR A 208 16.12 25.59 -4.87
C THR A 208 15.16 24.89 -5.83
N LEU A 209 15.25 25.21 -7.13
CA LEU A 209 14.42 24.62 -8.16
C LEU A 209 14.62 23.12 -8.30
N LYS A 210 15.87 22.64 -8.21
CA LYS A 210 16.16 21.20 -8.25
C LYS A 210 15.50 20.47 -7.08
N HIS A 211 15.54 21.02 -5.88
CA HIS A 211 14.86 20.43 -4.73
C HIS A 211 13.33 20.49 -4.87
N LEU A 212 12.77 21.60 -5.38
CA LEU A 212 11.33 21.69 -5.65
C LEU A 212 10.88 20.69 -6.73
N GLU A 213 11.67 20.50 -7.78
CA GLU A 213 11.41 19.51 -8.83
C GLU A 213 11.50 18.08 -8.28
N SER A 214 12.52 17.79 -7.46
CA SER A 214 12.66 16.51 -6.76
C SER A 214 11.47 16.24 -5.84
N LEU A 215 11.10 17.21 -5.01
CA LEU A 215 9.93 17.16 -4.12
C LEU A 215 8.65 16.91 -4.92
N ALA A 216 8.44 17.70 -5.98
CA ALA A 216 7.28 17.54 -6.84
C ALA A 216 7.26 16.17 -7.52
N ALA A 217 8.41 15.60 -7.87
CA ALA A 217 8.51 14.26 -8.44
C ALA A 217 8.13 13.15 -7.44
N GLN A 218 8.29 13.37 -6.12
CA GLN A 218 7.89 12.39 -5.10
C GLN A 218 6.36 12.21 -4.99
N PHE A 219 5.58 13.24 -5.36
CA PHE A 219 4.13 13.17 -5.38
C PHE A 219 3.64 12.76 -6.77
N ASP A 220 3.55 11.45 -7.02
CA ASP A 220 3.19 10.71 -8.25
C ASP A 220 2.26 11.38 -9.31
N GLU A 221 2.27 10.85 -10.53
CA GLU A 221 1.55 11.27 -11.75
C GLU A 221 0.01 11.41 -11.59
N LYS A 222 -0.59 10.70 -10.61
CA LYS A 222 -2.04 10.79 -10.31
C LYS A 222 -2.43 11.97 -9.41
N SER A 223 -1.47 12.79 -9.04
CA SER A 223 -1.75 14.03 -8.32
C SER A 223 -2.61 14.97 -9.17
N GLY A 224 -3.56 15.65 -8.52
CA GLY A 224 -4.57 16.50 -9.18
C GLY A 224 -3.98 17.59 -10.08
N PRO A 225 -4.81 18.32 -10.86
CA PRO A 225 -4.36 19.30 -11.86
C PRO A 225 -3.32 20.30 -11.31
N ILE A 226 -3.48 20.75 -10.07
CA ILE A 226 -2.58 21.70 -9.39
C ILE A 226 -1.11 21.24 -9.35
N LEU A 227 -0.85 19.95 -9.09
CA LEU A 227 0.52 19.43 -9.00
C LEU A 227 1.16 19.24 -10.38
N ARG A 228 0.34 19.01 -11.41
CA ARG A 228 0.81 18.98 -12.82
C ARG A 228 1.17 20.38 -13.30
N ASP A 229 0.35 21.38 -12.97
CA ASP A 229 0.59 22.78 -13.33
C ASP A 229 1.87 23.26 -12.62
N ALA A 230 2.00 23.04 -11.31
CA ALA A 230 3.20 23.39 -10.55
C ALA A 230 4.49 22.75 -11.12
N ARG A 231 4.46 21.47 -11.53
CA ARG A 231 5.62 20.82 -12.19
C ARG A 231 5.95 21.46 -13.53
N THR A 232 4.95 21.91 -14.26
CA THR A 232 5.14 22.58 -15.56
C THR A 232 5.79 23.94 -15.33
N ASP A 233 5.28 24.71 -14.37
CA ASP A 233 5.82 26.02 -13.99
C ASP A 233 7.27 25.92 -13.47
N LEU A 234 7.57 24.92 -12.62
CA LEU A 234 8.94 24.67 -12.14
C LEU A 234 9.91 24.39 -13.28
N ARG A 235 9.49 23.62 -14.29
CA ARG A 235 10.31 23.31 -15.47
C ARG A 235 10.54 24.54 -16.35
N GLU A 236 9.52 25.36 -16.55
CA GLU A 236 9.67 26.63 -17.29
C GLU A 236 10.57 27.61 -16.52
N MET A 237 10.44 27.69 -15.20
CA MET A 237 11.31 28.53 -14.36
C MET A 237 12.77 28.07 -14.41
N ARG A 238 13.01 26.76 -14.44
CA ARG A 238 14.36 26.19 -14.62
C ARG A 238 14.95 26.55 -15.98
N LYS A 239 14.18 26.46 -17.07
CA LYS A 239 14.61 26.88 -18.41
C LYS A 239 14.98 28.37 -18.44
N ALA A 240 14.14 29.22 -17.85
CA ALA A 240 14.38 30.66 -17.77
C ALA A 240 15.68 30.99 -16.99
N LEU A 241 15.91 30.30 -15.86
CA LEU A 241 17.13 30.47 -15.07
C LEU A 241 18.39 30.01 -15.81
N VAL A 242 18.33 28.88 -16.52
CA VAL A 242 19.44 28.41 -17.35
C VAL A 242 19.75 29.41 -18.47
N ALA A 243 18.73 29.94 -19.14
CA ALA A 243 18.89 30.97 -20.17
C ALA A 243 19.49 32.28 -19.61
N ALA A 244 19.06 32.71 -18.42
CA ALA A 244 19.64 33.86 -17.76
C ALA A 244 21.13 33.62 -17.39
N GLN A 245 21.46 32.43 -16.89
CA GLN A 245 22.85 32.06 -16.58
C GLN A 245 23.74 32.04 -17.82
N SER A 246 23.26 31.48 -18.94
CA SER A 246 24.02 31.46 -20.20
C SER A 246 24.22 32.85 -20.78
N ALA A 247 23.21 33.72 -20.69
CA ALA A 247 23.32 35.11 -21.11
C ALA A 247 24.38 35.85 -20.26
N MET A 248 24.35 35.69 -18.93
CA MET A 248 25.34 36.30 -18.03
C MET A 248 26.76 35.82 -18.29
N ALA A 249 26.97 34.51 -18.44
CA ALA A 249 28.30 33.95 -18.74
C ALA A 249 28.87 34.46 -20.07
N ARG A 250 28.00 34.66 -21.07
CA ARG A 250 28.40 35.25 -22.36
C ARG A 250 28.71 36.74 -22.25
N LEU A 251 27.96 37.49 -21.44
CA LEU A 251 28.25 38.90 -21.18
C LEU A 251 29.58 39.08 -20.46
N GLU A 252 29.89 38.23 -19.48
CA GLU A 252 31.19 38.21 -18.79
C GLU A 252 32.33 37.90 -19.77
N SER A 253 32.17 36.85 -20.57
CA SER A 253 33.14 36.49 -21.62
C SER A 253 33.31 37.57 -22.68
N ALA A 254 32.26 38.34 -22.98
CA ALA A 254 32.30 39.46 -23.90
C ALA A 254 33.03 40.65 -23.26
N ALA A 255 32.76 40.97 -22.00
CA ALA A 255 33.43 42.03 -21.25
C ALA A 255 34.94 41.77 -21.11
N ASP A 256 35.35 40.54 -20.84
CA ASP A 256 36.77 40.15 -20.77
C ASP A 256 37.49 40.30 -22.12
N ARG A 257 36.77 40.06 -23.23
CA ARG A 257 37.30 40.21 -24.59
C ARG A 257 37.32 41.66 -25.07
N VAL A 258 36.40 42.50 -24.60
CA VAL A 258 36.41 43.96 -24.87
C VAL A 258 37.68 44.62 -24.32
N GLY A 259 38.26 44.08 -23.23
CA GLY A 259 39.55 44.53 -22.71
C GLY A 259 40.76 44.19 -23.60
N SER A 260 40.61 43.33 -24.62
CA SER A 260 41.72 42.81 -25.44
C SER A 260 41.58 43.03 -26.95
N LEU A 261 40.51 43.66 -27.44
CA LEU A 261 40.27 43.83 -28.87
C LEU A 261 39.65 45.20 -29.20
N ALA A 262 40.35 45.96 -30.04
CA ALA A 262 39.87 47.20 -30.67
C ALA A 262 39.30 46.96 -32.09
N ASP A 263 38.91 45.73 -32.41
CA ASP A 263 38.32 45.39 -33.71
C ASP A 263 36.80 45.21 -33.59
N ALA A 264 36.10 46.07 -34.32
CA ALA A 264 34.69 46.39 -34.12
C ALA A 264 33.69 45.41 -34.74
N ASP A 265 34.10 44.23 -35.23
CA ASP A 265 33.20 43.46 -36.10
C ASP A 265 32.99 41.95 -35.82
N SER A 266 31.70 41.63 -35.78
CA SER A 266 31.02 40.33 -35.88
C SER A 266 30.85 39.39 -34.67
N VAL A 267 31.81 39.19 -33.75
CA VAL A 267 31.64 38.16 -32.68
C VAL A 267 30.93 38.72 -31.45
N LEU A 268 31.27 39.95 -31.05
CA LEU A 268 30.67 40.61 -29.90
C LEU A 268 29.18 40.86 -30.11
N VAL A 269 28.82 41.39 -31.29
CA VAL A 269 27.44 41.67 -31.69
C VAL A 269 26.59 40.40 -31.66
N ARG A 270 27.08 39.28 -32.21
CA ARG A 270 26.35 38.00 -32.20
C ARG A 270 26.11 37.44 -30.79
N ASN A 271 27.10 37.56 -29.90
CA ASN A 271 26.94 37.14 -28.51
C ASN A 271 25.96 38.05 -27.74
N LEU A 272 25.98 39.35 -28.00
CA LEU A 272 25.05 40.33 -27.44
C LEU A 272 23.62 40.09 -27.92
N THR A 273 23.39 39.88 -29.22
CA THR A 273 22.04 39.59 -29.75
C THR A 273 21.48 38.32 -29.12
N ARG A 274 22.27 37.24 -29.06
CA ARG A 274 21.81 35.98 -28.46
C ARG A 274 21.56 36.09 -26.95
N ALA A 275 22.39 36.85 -26.23
CA ALA A 275 22.17 37.12 -24.81
C ALA A 275 20.88 37.92 -24.59
N SER A 276 20.60 38.92 -25.44
CA SER A 276 19.35 39.69 -25.39
C SER A 276 18.11 38.83 -25.65
N ASP A 277 18.17 37.90 -26.62
CA ASP A 277 17.06 36.98 -26.90
C ASP A 277 16.80 36.03 -25.72
N GLU A 278 17.85 35.48 -25.11
CA GLU A 278 17.75 34.62 -23.92
C GLU A 278 17.21 35.39 -22.70
N LEU A 279 17.64 36.64 -22.50
CA LEU A 279 17.14 37.52 -21.44
C LEU A 279 15.67 37.92 -21.67
N ALA A 280 15.27 38.18 -22.91
CA ALA A 280 13.87 38.47 -23.25
C ALA A 280 12.96 37.27 -22.94
N GLY A 281 13.42 36.05 -23.25
CA GLY A 281 12.73 34.82 -22.87
C GLY A 281 12.61 34.64 -21.36
N ALA A 282 13.70 34.85 -20.61
CA ALA A 282 13.68 34.78 -19.16
C ALA A 282 12.78 35.84 -18.53
N ALA A 283 12.83 37.08 -19.01
CA ALA A 283 12.00 38.18 -18.52
C ALA A 283 10.50 37.92 -18.76
N LYS A 284 10.13 37.27 -19.86
CA LYS A 284 8.74 36.87 -20.14
C LYS A 284 8.25 35.79 -19.16
N ALA A 285 9.09 34.80 -18.85
CA ALA A 285 8.77 33.76 -17.87
C ALA A 285 8.60 34.34 -16.45
N VAL A 286 9.49 35.24 -16.02
CA VAL A 286 9.39 35.91 -14.72
C VAL A 286 8.13 36.77 -14.62
N ARG A 287 7.77 37.49 -15.70
CA ARG A 287 6.58 38.36 -15.72
C ARG A 287 5.27 37.58 -15.58
N GLY A 288 5.17 36.42 -16.22
CA GLY A 288 3.99 35.54 -16.07
C GLY A 288 3.81 34.96 -14.67
N LEU A 289 4.89 34.90 -13.87
CA LEU A 289 4.85 34.45 -12.48
C LEU A 289 4.56 35.59 -11.50
N ALA A 290 5.05 36.80 -11.78
CA ALA A 290 4.81 38.00 -10.96
C ALA A 290 3.32 38.42 -10.98
N GLU A 291 2.59 38.09 -12.04
CA GLU A 291 1.14 38.32 -12.11
C GLU A 291 0.32 37.42 -11.15
N ALA A 292 0.93 36.38 -10.54
CA ALA A 292 0.29 35.45 -9.60
C ALA A 292 0.44 35.83 -8.10
N GLU A 293 0.79 37.07 -7.79
CA GLU A 293 1.29 37.50 -6.47
C GLU A 293 0.37 37.26 -5.24
N SER A 294 1.00 36.79 -4.16
CA SER A 294 0.51 36.80 -2.77
C SER A 294 1.72 36.87 -1.82
N PRO A 295 1.56 37.33 -0.55
CA PRO A 295 2.60 37.32 0.47
C PRO A 295 2.94 35.88 0.92
N THR A 296 3.71 35.17 0.10
CA THR A 296 3.84 33.70 0.19
C THR A 296 5.16 33.24 0.83
N VAL A 297 6.26 34.00 0.71
CA VAL A 297 7.61 33.48 1.01
C VAL A 297 7.84 33.17 2.50
N GLN A 298 7.39 34.03 3.43
CA GLN A 298 7.54 33.76 4.87
C GLN A 298 6.61 32.63 5.34
N ASN A 299 5.40 32.57 4.79
CA ASN A 299 4.45 31.49 5.07
C ASN A 299 4.97 30.15 4.56
N VAL A 300 5.57 30.10 3.36
CA VAL A 300 6.18 28.89 2.80
C VAL A 300 7.26 28.32 3.71
N ASN A 301 8.16 29.15 4.25
CA ASN A 301 9.21 28.67 5.15
C ASN A 301 8.65 28.06 6.44
N GLN A 302 7.61 28.67 7.03
CA GLN A 302 6.96 28.14 8.22
C GLN A 302 6.21 26.83 7.90
N THR A 303 5.48 26.81 6.80
CA THR A 303 4.71 25.64 6.35
C THR A 303 5.64 24.46 6.03
N LEU A 304 6.76 24.68 5.35
CA LEU A 304 7.74 23.62 5.06
C LEU A 304 8.31 23.00 6.34
N LYS A 305 8.63 23.82 7.36
CA LYS A 305 9.10 23.32 8.67
C LYS A 305 8.02 22.55 9.43
N GLU A 306 6.76 22.94 9.31
CA GLU A 306 5.63 22.23 9.92
C GLU A 306 5.37 20.90 9.20
N ILE A 307 5.41 20.89 7.87
CA ILE A 307 5.30 19.68 7.06
C ILE A 307 6.42 18.69 7.38
N ALA A 308 7.67 19.13 7.47
CA ALA A 308 8.79 18.26 7.83
C ALA A 308 8.59 17.63 9.22
N ARG A 309 8.18 18.41 10.22
CA ARG A 309 7.91 17.91 11.58
C ARG A 309 6.75 16.91 11.60
N ALA A 310 5.69 17.17 10.84
CA ALA A 310 4.56 16.25 10.73
C ALA A 310 4.96 14.94 10.04
N ALA A 311 5.73 15.02 8.95
CA ALA A 311 6.23 13.85 8.22
C ALA A 311 7.14 12.97 9.10
N GLU A 312 8.02 13.59 9.90
CA GLU A 312 8.86 12.87 10.86
C GLU A 312 8.03 12.18 11.97
N ALA A 313 6.99 12.85 12.47
CA ALA A 313 6.07 12.27 13.46
C ALA A 313 5.29 11.07 12.87
N LEU A 314 4.85 11.17 11.62
CA LEU A 314 4.19 10.07 10.90
C LEU A 314 5.13 8.90 10.66
N ARG A 315 6.41 9.14 10.32
CA ARG A 315 7.42 8.07 10.20
C ARG A 315 7.60 7.33 11.52
N LYS A 316 7.79 8.06 12.61
CA LYS A 316 7.92 7.47 13.96
C LYS A 316 6.69 6.66 14.37
N LEU A 317 5.49 7.10 13.96
CA LEU A 317 4.27 6.34 14.17
C LEU A 317 4.28 5.06 13.33
N ALA A 318 4.53 5.15 12.02
CA ALA A 318 4.55 4.01 11.11
C ALA A 318 5.52 2.92 11.56
N GLU A 319 6.74 3.31 11.96
CA GLU A 319 7.75 2.41 12.48
C GLU A 319 7.30 1.74 13.80
N LEU A 320 6.63 2.50 14.67
CA LEU A 320 6.01 1.97 15.88
C LEU A 320 4.86 1.00 15.57
N LEU A 321 4.07 1.22 14.51
CA LEU A 321 3.02 0.29 14.09
C LEU A 321 3.57 -0.98 13.48
N GLU A 322 4.67 -0.88 12.74
CA GLU A 322 5.36 -2.02 12.15
C GLU A 322 5.97 -2.91 13.24
N GLN A 323 6.60 -2.30 14.25
CA GLN A 323 7.22 -3.05 15.35
C GLN A 323 6.22 -3.50 16.41
N GLN A 324 5.18 -2.70 16.68
CA GLN A 324 4.21 -2.91 17.75
C GLN A 324 2.80 -2.46 17.34
N PRO A 325 2.04 -3.28 16.58
CA PRO A 325 0.69 -2.93 16.16
C PRO A 325 -0.26 -2.67 17.35
N ASP A 326 -0.01 -3.28 18.52
CA ASP A 326 -0.81 -3.13 19.74
C ASP A 326 -0.63 -1.76 20.43
N ALA A 327 0.42 -1.00 20.08
CA ALA A 327 0.79 0.23 20.79
C ALA A 327 -0.16 1.42 20.54
N ILE A 328 -0.96 1.39 19.46
CA ILE A 328 -2.07 2.35 19.26
C ILE A 328 -3.09 2.25 20.41
N LEU A 329 -3.31 1.05 20.92
CA LEU A 329 -4.45 0.73 21.77
C LEU A 329 -4.14 0.79 23.26
N ARG A 330 -2.90 0.44 23.64
CA ARG A 330 -2.46 0.42 25.04
C ARG A 330 -1.76 1.72 25.45
N GLY A 331 -1.47 2.60 24.50
CA GLY A 331 -0.56 3.72 24.69
C GLY A 331 0.90 3.23 24.85
N LYS A 332 1.87 4.13 24.63
CA LYS A 332 3.29 3.81 24.87
C LYS A 332 3.45 3.35 26.32
N ARG A 333 3.80 2.08 26.54
CA ARG A 333 4.30 1.64 27.86
C ARG A 333 5.59 2.41 28.12
N LYS A 334 5.56 3.30 29.12
CA LYS A 334 6.77 3.91 29.65
C LYS A 334 7.61 2.75 30.18
N MET A 335 8.70 2.41 29.50
CA MET A 335 9.67 1.47 30.06
C MET A 335 10.25 2.15 31.30
N GLU A 336 9.81 1.70 32.48
CA GLU A 336 10.55 1.93 33.71
C GLU A 336 11.91 1.28 33.51
N ASN A 337 12.95 2.11 33.39
CA ASN A 337 14.31 1.64 33.47
C ASN A 337 14.51 0.98 34.84
N PRO A 338 15.14 -0.20 34.92
CA PRO A 338 15.45 -0.85 36.18
C PRO A 338 16.43 -0.05 37.03
#